data_AF-A0A4Q5UET0-F1
#
_entry.id   AF-A0A4Q5UET0-F1
#
_cell.length_a   1.000
_cell.length_b   1.000
_cell.length_c   1.000
_cell.angle_alpha   90.00
_cell.angle_beta   90.00
_cell.angle_gamma   90.00
#
_symmetry.space_group_name_H-M   'P 1'
#
loop_
_entity.id
_entity.type
_entity.pdbx_description
1 polymer ?
#
loop_
_entity_poly.entity_id
_entity_poly.type
_entity_poly.pdbx_seq_one_letter_code
_entity_poly.pdbx_strand_id
1 'polypeptide(L)' 'KELKGFQKVELKAGETKTITFTITPEELKFYNYDLRYDWEAGDFDIMIGGNSRDVKTVTVNWSK' A
#
# COMPACT_ATOMS: atom_id res chain seq x y z
N LYS A 1 7.71 -6.34 -2.54
CA LYS A 1 6.80 -5.38 -1.85
C LYS A 1 7.57 -4.11 -1.55
N GLU A 2 6.94 -2.96 -1.67
CA GLU A 2 7.53 -1.64 -1.39
C GLU A 2 6.67 -0.91 -0.36
N LEU A 3 7.28 -0.12 0.54
CA LEU A 3 6.52 0.69 1.49
C LEU A 3 5.96 1.92 0.77
N LYS A 4 4.64 2.06 0.70
CA LYS A 4 3.96 3.22 0.10
C LYS A 4 3.41 4.22 1.11
N GLY A 5 3.24 3.81 2.37
CA GLY A 5 2.77 4.71 3.44
C GLY A 5 2.89 4.07 4.82
N PHE A 6 2.98 4.91 5.85
CA PHE A 6 2.96 4.49 7.25
C PHE A 6 2.27 5.55 8.12
N GLN A 7 1.72 5.11 9.27
CA GLN A 7 1.15 6.00 10.28
C GLN A 7 1.66 5.56 11.65
N LYS A 8 2.30 6.47 12.40
CA LYS A 8 2.65 6.24 13.80
C LYS A 8 1.45 6.58 14.66
N VAL A 9 0.95 5.62 15.42
CA VAL A 9 -0.27 5.76 16.22
C VAL A 9 0.03 5.38 17.66
N GLU A 10 -0.26 6.29 18.57
CA GLU A 10 -0.27 6.03 20.00
C GLU A 10 -1.67 5.54 20.39
N LEU A 11 -1.71 4.52 21.26
CA LEU A 11 -2.95 3.94 21.79
C LEU A 11 -2.81 3.77 23.29
N LYS A 12 -3.85 4.15 24.04
CA LYS A 12 -3.95 3.79 25.46
C LYS A 12 -4.26 2.30 25.63
N ALA A 13 -4.03 1.78 26.83
CA ALA A 13 -4.41 0.41 27.16
C ALA A 13 -5.91 0.19 26.91
N GLY A 14 -6.23 -0.78 26.05
CA GLY A 14 -7.60 -1.11 25.65
C GLY A 14 -8.19 -0.22 24.54
N GLU A 15 -7.48 0.82 24.07
CA GLU A 15 -7.94 1.66 22.96
C GLU A 15 -7.87 0.91 21.62
N THR A 16 -8.89 1.10 20.78
CA THR A 16 -8.92 0.61 19.41
C THR A 16 -9.14 1.78 18.46
N LYS A 17 -8.38 1.80 17.36
CA LYS A 17 -8.47 2.86 16.35
C LYS A 17 -8.53 2.25 14.95
N THR A 18 -9.41 2.79 14.11
CA THR A 18 -9.45 2.50 12.68
C THR A 18 -8.41 3.34 11.96
N ILE A 19 -7.55 2.68 11.17
CA ILE A 19 -6.52 3.33 10.36
C ILE A 19 -6.93 3.24 8.90
N THR A 20 -6.89 4.37 8.20
CA THR A 20 -7.26 4.48 6.79
C THR A 20 -6.06 4.96 5.99
N PHE A 21 -5.77 4.30 4.89
CA PHE A 21 -4.85 4.76 3.86
C PHE A 21 -5.63 4.97 2.56
N THR A 22 -5.36 6.06 1.88
CA THR A 22 -5.86 6.30 0.53
C THR A 22 -4.76 5.89 -0.45
N ILE A 23 -5.09 5.04 -1.41
CA ILE A 23 -4.19 4.62 -2.47
C ILE A 23 -4.75 5.16 -3.78
N THR A 24 -3.89 5.74 -4.59
CA THR A 24 -4.16 6.27 -5.92
C THR A 24 -3.17 5.64 -6.92
N PRO A 25 -3.36 5.84 -8.23
CA PRO A 25 -2.40 5.35 -9.20
C PRO A 25 -0.98 5.90 -9.02
N GLU A 26 -0.80 7.05 -8.36
CA GLU A 26 0.54 7.62 -8.09
C GLU A 26 1.41 6.68 -7.24
N GLU A 27 0.82 5.97 -6.27
CA GLU A 27 1.54 4.99 -5.44
C GLU A 27 1.93 3.73 -6.23
N LEU A 28 1.29 3.47 -7.37
CA LEU A 28 1.53 2.30 -8.22
C LEU A 28 2.58 2.53 -9.30
N LYS A 29 2.98 3.79 -9.53
CA LYS A 29 3.93 4.12 -10.58
C LYS A 29 5.32 3.59 -10.26
N PHE A 30 6.02 3.22 -11.32
CA PHE A 30 7.43 2.83 -11.32
C PHE A 30 8.08 3.33 -12.62
N TYR A 31 9.41 3.31 -12.67
CA TYR A 31 10.14 3.54 -13.91
C TYR A 31 10.19 2.24 -14.71
N ASN A 32 9.55 2.23 -15.89
CA ASN A 32 9.63 1.09 -16.79
C ASN A 32 10.98 1.03 -17.53
N TYR A 33 11.15 0.06 -18.43
CA TYR A 33 12.37 -0.14 -19.21
C TYR A 33 12.81 1.11 -19.99
N ASP A 34 11.85 1.90 -20.49
CA ASP A 34 12.08 3.13 -21.25
C ASP A 34 12.26 4.38 -20.36
N LEU A 35 12.44 4.19 -19.05
CA LEU A 35 12.52 5.26 -18.03
C LEU A 35 11.28 6.15 -17.97
N ARG A 36 10.11 5.64 -18.37
CA ARG A 36 8.84 6.34 -18.18
C ARG A 36 8.29 6.05 -16.79
N TYR A 37 7.92 7.10 -16.08
CA TYR A 37 7.25 7.00 -14.78
C TYR A 37 5.74 6.83 -14.97
N ASP A 38 5.30 5.58 -14.98
CA ASP A 38 3.89 5.21 -15.20
C ASP A 38 3.53 3.99 -14.35
N TRP A 39 2.24 3.69 -14.25
CA TRP A 39 1.70 2.47 -13.65
C TRP A 39 1.05 1.62 -14.76
N GLU A 40 0.88 0.33 -14.50
CA GLU A 40 0.27 -0.60 -15.45
C GLU A 40 -0.99 -1.20 -14.83
N ALA A 41 -2.02 -1.42 -15.66
CA ALA A 41 -3.23 -2.09 -15.21
C ALA A 41 -2.93 -3.56 -14.85
N GLY A 42 -3.56 -4.07 -13.81
CA GLY A 42 -3.33 -5.44 -13.35
C GLY A 42 -3.65 -5.66 -11.88
N ASP A 43 -3.20 -6.80 -11.38
CA ASP A 43 -3.38 -7.18 -9.99
C ASP A 43 -2.29 -6.59 -9.09
N PHE A 44 -2.70 -6.00 -7.98
CA PHE A 44 -1.82 -5.44 -6.95
C PHE A 44 -2.14 -6.06 -5.60
N ASP A 45 -1.11 -6.51 -4.90
CA ASP A 45 -1.21 -6.94 -3.51
C ASP A 45 -1.06 -5.74 -2.57
N ILE A 46 -2.14 -5.40 -1.87
CA ILE A 46 -2.15 -4.38 -0.82
C ILE A 46 -1.88 -5.05 0.52
N MET A 47 -0.82 -4.61 1.20
CA MET A 47 -0.31 -5.23 2.43
C MET A 47 -0.34 -4.23 3.59
N ILE A 48 -0.97 -4.60 4.72
CA ILE A 48 -1.03 -3.81 5.96
C ILE A 48 -0.50 -4.64 7.12
N GLY A 49 0.48 -4.12 7.87
CA GLY A 49 1.05 -4.79 9.04
C GLY A 49 1.98 -3.89 9.85
N GLY A 50 2.38 -4.36 11.03
CA GLY A 50 3.31 -3.64 11.92
C GLY A 50 4.78 -3.80 11.53
N ASN A 51 5.08 -4.71 10.60
CA ASN A 51 6.41 -4.91 10.02
C ASN A 51 6.28 -5.46 8.58
N SER A 52 7.39 -5.57 7.85
CA SER A 52 7.36 -5.99 6.44
C SER A 52 7.15 -7.50 6.22
N ARG A 53 7.34 -8.32 7.27
CA ARG A 53 7.18 -9.78 7.24
C ARG A 53 5.73 -10.18 7.52
N ASP A 54 5.17 -9.69 8.62
CA ASP A 54 3.86 -10.08 9.15
C ASP A 54 2.79 -9.07 8.72
N VAL A 55 2.16 -9.34 7.59
CA VAL A 55 1.17 -8.46 6.95
C VAL A 55 -0.13 -9.19 6.66
N LYS A 56 -1.26 -8.48 6.73
CA LYS A 56 -2.51 -8.87 6.08
C LYS A 56 -2.46 -8.41 4.64
N THR A 57 -2.87 -9.28 3.72
CA THR A 57 -2.81 -9.00 2.28
C THR A 57 -4.19 -9.13 1.67
N VAL A 58 -4.51 -8.22 0.76
CA VAL A 58 -5.66 -8.32 -0.14
C VAL A 58 -5.19 -7.98 -1.55
N THR A 59 -5.64 -8.76 -2.53
CA THR A 59 -5.34 -8.51 -3.95
C THR A 59 -6.48 -7.71 -4.55
N VAL A 60 -6.15 -6.67 -5.31
CA VAL A 60 -7.11 -5.84 -6.05
C VAL A 60 -6.70 -5.78 -7.52
N ASN A 61 -7.67 -5.81 -8.43
CA ASN A 61 -7.44 -5.57 -9.84
C ASN A 61 -7.69 -4.08 -10.16
N TRP A 62 -6.72 -3.40 -10.75
CA TRP A 62 -6.82 -1.99 -11.10
C TRP A 62 -6.73 -1.83 -12.62
N SER A 63 -7.80 -1.27 -13.21
CA SER A 63 -7.88 -0.97 -14.64
C SER A 63 -7.64 0.51 -14.92
N LYS A 64 -7.00 0.82 -16.06
CA LYS A 64 -6.85 2.17 -16.59
C LYS A 64 -8.16 2.71 -17.15
#